data_AF-A0A7C2U4L9-F1
#
_entry.id   AF-A0A7C2U4L9-F1
#
_cell.length_a   1.000
_cell.length_b   1.000
_cell.length_c   1.000
_cell.angle_alpha   90.00
_cell.angle_beta   90.00
_cell.angle_gamma   90.00
#
_symmetry.space_group_name_H-M   'P 1'
#
loop_
_entity.id
_entity.type
_entity.pdbx_description
1 polymer ?
#
loop_
_entity_poly.entity_id
_entity_poly.type
_entity_poly.pdbx_seq_one_letter_code
_entity_poly.pdbx_strand_id
1 'polypeptide(L)' 'MLRNLGPGELLIILAILVVLFGASRLGDLGGAIGRAIREFRREVRDREEPSEGGEDEGGRRPPPGDEQRPQFRH' A
#
# COMPACT_ATOMS: atom_id res chain seq x y z
N MET A 1 -36.51 -0.49 7.88
CA MET A 1 -35.98 0.83 8.28
C MET A 1 -34.44 0.87 8.35
N LEU A 2 -33.71 -0.04 7.69
CA LEU A 2 -32.23 -0.11 7.71
C LEU A 2 -31.56 0.41 6.42
N ARG A 3 -32.32 0.95 5.45
CA ARG A 3 -31.80 1.31 4.12
C ARG A 3 -31.12 2.68 4.05
N ASN A 4 -30.87 3.30 5.20
CA ASN A 4 -30.29 4.64 5.27
C ASN A 4 -28.83 4.66 5.69
N LEU A 5 -28.11 3.53 5.85
CA LEU A 5 -26.65 3.58 6.04
C LEU A 5 -25.99 4.14 4.77
N GLY A 6 -25.97 5.46 4.67
CA GLY A 6 -25.35 6.17 3.59
C GLY A 6 -23.85 6.35 3.86
N PRO A 7 -23.12 6.88 2.87
CA PRO A 7 -21.73 7.27 3.04
C PRO A 7 -21.53 8.24 4.23
N GLY A 8 -22.56 9.03 4.56
CA GLY A 8 -22.57 9.95 5.71
C GLY A 8 -22.53 9.25 7.06
N GLU A 9 -23.44 8.31 7.35
CA GLU A 9 -23.39 7.56 8.61
C GLU A 9 -22.12 6.71 8.73
N LEU A 10 -21.65 6.13 7.63
CA LEU A 10 -20.41 5.34 7.65
C LEU A 10 -19.20 6.20 8.04
N LEU A 11 -19.13 7.44 7.55
CA LEU A 11 -18.11 8.41 7.93
C LEU A 11 -18.18 8.77 9.42
N ILE A 12 -19.39 8.96 9.96
CA ILE A 12 -19.59 9.26 11.39
C ILE A 12 -19.11 8.10 12.26
N ILE A 13 -19.47 6.86 11.90
CA ILE A 13 -19.02 5.65 12.61
C ILE A 13 -17.49 5.54 12.56
N LEU A 14 -16.90 5.75 11.37
CA LEU A 14 -15.46 5.74 11.19
C LEU A 14 -14.78 6.82 12.04
N ALA A 15 -15.33 8.03 12.10
CA ALA A 15 -14.81 9.11 12.93
C ALA A 15 -14.82 8.72 14.42
N ILE A 16 -15.89 8.10 14.91
CA ILE A 16 -15.96 7.61 16.30
C ILE A 16 -14.87 6.56 16.56
N LEU A 17 -14.68 5.60 15.65
CA LEU A 17 -13.63 4.59 15.79
C LEU A 17 -12.24 5.22 15.81
N VAL A 18 -11.99 6.23 14.98
CA VAL A 18 -10.72 6.98 14.95
C VAL A 18 -10.48 7.73 16.26
N VAL A 19 -11.52 8.28 16.89
CA VAL A 19 -11.39 8.95 18.19
C VAL A 19 -11.11 7.94 19.30
N LEU A 20 -11.76 6.76 19.29
CA LEU A 20 -11.58 5.73 20.32
C LEU A 20 -10.22 5.04 20.25
N PHE A 21 -9.80 4.63 19.05
CA PHE A 21 -8.57 3.87 18.84
C PHE A 21 -7.38 4.75 18.47
N GLY A 22 -7.61 5.96 17.99
CA GLY A 22 -6.60 6.86 17.44
C GLY A 22 -6.26 6.55 15.98
N ALA A 23 -5.96 7.60 15.20
CA ALA A 23 -5.59 7.47 13.78
C ALA A 23 -4.36 6.56 13.55
N SER A 24 -3.39 6.56 14.48
CA SER A 24 -2.20 5.72 14.38
C SER A 24 -2.54 4.23 14.40
N ARG A 25 -3.38 3.76 15.33
CA ARG A 25 -3.72 2.33 15.43
C ARG A 25 -4.52 1.82 14.23
N LEU A 26 -5.47 2.61 13.75
CA LEU A 26 -6.20 2.28 12.52
C LEU A 26 -5.30 2.31 11.29
N GLY A 27 -4.36 3.25 11.21
CA GLY A 27 -3.38 3.34 10.12
C GLY A 27 -2.43 2.13 10.09
N ASP A 28 -1.91 1.72 11.24
CA ASP A 28 -1.04 0.55 11.36
C ASP A 28 -1.75 -0.74 10.95
N LEU A 29 -2.99 -0.93 11.43
CA LEU A 29 -3.82 -2.09 11.08
C LEU A 29 -4.21 -2.07 9.59
N GLY A 30 -4.67 -0.93 9.08
CA GLY A 30 -5.05 -0.75 7.68
C GLY A 30 -3.85 -0.97 6.74
N GLY A 31 -2.67 -0.51 7.11
CA GLY A 31 -1.44 -0.74 6.36
C GLY A 31 -1.04 -2.22 6.31
N ALA A 32 -1.17 -2.95 7.42
CA ALA A 32 -0.91 -4.39 7.46
C ALA A 32 -1.92 -5.18 6.60
N ILE A 33 -3.22 -4.87 6.75
CA ILE A 33 -4.29 -5.49 5.95
C ILE A 33 -4.12 -5.17 4.46
N GLY A 34 -3.79 -3.92 4.11
CA GLY A 34 -3.60 -3.50 2.72
C GLY A 34 -2.45 -4.21 2.04
N ARG A 35 -1.33 -4.43 2.74
CA ARG A 35 -0.22 -5.25 2.24
C ARG A 35 -0.64 -6.70 2.03
N ALA A 36 -1.36 -7.29 2.99
CA ALA A 36 -1.84 -8.67 2.88
C ALA A 36 -2.81 -8.85 1.70
N ILE A 37 -3.74 -7.92 1.49
CA ILE A 37 -4.69 -7.94 0.36
C ILE A 37 -3.95 -7.78 -0.97
N ARG A 38 -2.92 -6.91 -1.02
CA ARG A 38 -2.11 -6.71 -2.24
C ARG A 38 -1.39 -7.98 -2.64
N GLU A 39 -0.74 -8.64 -1.68
CA GLU A 39 -0.03 -9.91 -1.92
C GLU A 39 -1.01 -11.01 -2.32
N PHE A 40 -2.14 -11.13 -1.62
CA PHE A 40 -3.19 -12.08 -1.99
C PHE A 40 -3.70 -11.86 -3.41
N ARG A 41 -3.93 -10.60 -3.82
CA ARG A 41 -4.36 -10.28 -5.17
C ARG A 41 -3.29 -10.61 -6.22
N ARG A 42 -2.00 -10.41 -5.89
CA ARG A 42 -0.86 -10.77 -6.74
C ARG A 42 -0.82 -12.28 -6.98
N GLU A 43 -0.85 -13.08 -5.92
CA GLU A 43 -0.84 -14.55 -6.02
C GLU A 43 -2.05 -15.12 -6.76
N VAL A 44 -3.24 -14.54 -6.56
CA VAL A 44 -4.45 -14.96 -7.27
C VAL A 44 -4.36 -14.63 -8.76
N ARG A 45 -3.81 -13.45 -9.11
CA ARG A 45 -3.64 -13.04 -10.50
C ARG A 45 -2.55 -13.86 -11.22
N ASP A 46 -1.44 -14.15 -10.55
CA ASP A 46 -0.34 -14.95 -11.10
C ASP A 46 -0.74 -16.42 -11.35
N ARG A 47 -1.81 -16.92 -10.70
CA ARG A 47 -2.39 -18.25 -10.96
C ARG A 47 -3.33 -18.29 -12.17
N GLU A 48 -3.90 -17.16 -12.57
CA GLU A 48 -4.85 -17.06 -13.69
C GLU A 48 -4.17 -16.67 -15.01
N GLU A 49 -3.01 -15.99 -14.97
CA GLU A 49 -2.23 -15.58 -16.15
C GLU A 49 -0.73 -15.90 -15.98
N PRO A 50 -0.10 -16.75 -16.82
CA PRO A 50 1.35 -16.85 -16.80
C PRO A 50 1.92 -15.60 -17.51
N SER A 51 2.62 -14.76 -16.75
CA SER A 51 3.37 -13.57 -17.17
C SER A 51 2.54 -12.28 -17.27
N GLU A 52 2.77 -11.34 -16.35
CA GLU A 52 3.47 -10.08 -16.64
C GLU A 52 3.79 -9.36 -15.32
N GLY A 53 5.07 -9.08 -15.12
CA GLY A 53 5.63 -8.53 -13.89
C GLY A 53 5.07 -7.14 -13.58
N GLY A 54 4.57 -6.99 -12.35
CA GLY A 54 4.14 -5.71 -11.79
C GLY A 54 5.05 -5.28 -10.64
N GLU A 55 6.03 -4.47 -11.01
CA GLU A 55 6.73 -3.43 -10.25
C GLU A 55 6.12 -3.11 -8.87
N ASP A 56 6.87 -3.37 -7.80
CA ASP A 56 6.70 -2.72 -6.49
C ASP A 56 7.97 -1.91 -6.21
N GLU A 57 8.11 -0.74 -6.84
CA GLU A 57 8.98 0.33 -6.36
C GLU A 57 8.35 0.94 -5.10
N GLY A 58 8.54 0.26 -3.98
CA GLY A 58 8.05 0.67 -2.66
C GLY A 58 9.12 0.55 -1.59
N GLY A 59 10.38 0.88 -1.89
CA GLY A 59 11.46 0.76 -0.91
C GLY A 59 12.80 1.27 -1.39
N ARG A 60 13.04 2.58 -1.21
CA ARG A 60 14.34 3.28 -1.17
C ARG A 60 15.56 2.40 -1.50
N ARG A 61 15.96 2.31 -2.76
CA ARG A 61 17.38 2.22 -3.09
C ARG A 61 17.84 3.65 -3.39
N PRO A 62 18.70 4.27 -2.56
CA PRO A 62 19.43 5.42 -3.06
C PRO A 62 20.15 4.95 -4.33
N PRO A 63 20.13 5.76 -5.42
CA PRO A 63 20.94 5.42 -6.58
C PRO A 63 22.36 5.17 -6.06
N PRO A 64 23.01 4.04 -6.40
CA PRO A 64 24.44 3.92 -6.19
C PRO A 64 25.01 5.15 -6.88
N GLY A 65 25.64 6.02 -6.10
CA GLY A 65 26.35 7.15 -6.66
C GLY A 65 27.36 6.54 -7.59
N ASP A 66 27.11 6.69 -8.89
CA ASP A 66 28.11 6.46 -9.91
C ASP A 66 29.18 7.49 -9.58
N GLU A 67 30.12 7.05 -8.75
CA GLU A 67 31.43 7.60 -8.56
C GLU A 67 31.97 7.70 -9.97
N GLN A 68 31.70 8.85 -10.57
CA GLN A 68 32.07 9.18 -11.93
C GLN A 68 33.58 9.01 -11.93
N ARG A 69 34.01 7.84 -12.39
CA ARG A 69 35.38 7.63 -12.84
C ARG A 69 35.44 8.38 -14.15
N PRO A 70 36.02 9.59 -14.20
CA PRO A 70 36.42 10.14 -15.47
C PRO A 70 37.35 9.13 -16.13
N GLN A 71 36.83 8.42 -17.13
CA GLN A 71 37.64 7.84 -18.19
C GLN A 71 38.24 9.00 -18.99
N PHE A 72 39.23 9.66 -18.43
CA PHE A 72 40.08 10.57 -19.17
C PHE A 72 41.51 10.03 -19.13
N ARG A 73 41.77 9.23 -20.17
CA ARG A 73 42.87 9.42 -21.12
C ARG A 73 44.26 9.70 -20.52
N HIS A 74 45.18 8.75 -20.66
CA HIS A 74 46.32 8.82 -21.59
C HIS A 74 47.10 7.50 -21.58
#